data_AF-A0A668RUR9-F1
#
_entry.id   AF-A0A668RUR9-F1
#
_cell.length_a   1.000
_cell.length_b   1.000
_cell.length_c   1.000
_cell.angle_alpha   90.00
_cell.angle_beta   90.00
_cell.angle_gamma   90.00
#
_symmetry.space_group_name_H-M   'P 1'
#
loop_
_entity.id
_entity.type
_entity.pdbx_description
1 polymer ?
#
loop_
_entity_poly.entity_id
_entity_poly.type
_entity_poly.pdbx_seq_one_letter_code
_entity_poly.pdbx_strand_id
1 'polypeptide(L)'
;MPPCDYRTRWSGIRRRDLINAMPFTKAKMEILSLIKGKVVVGHAIHNDFKVIGYCHPPELTRDTSRIPLLNQMAGIEGNKCTSLKTLTKAIFNRDIQTGNKGHSSVEDARATMELYKVVEHEWETQLALQWLLWSCRDSVQDYKSSFNCSSYTLCQGFTLCSNGAHATWGQSCLCWNIIM
;
A
#
# COMPACT_ATOMS: atom_id res chain seq x y z
N MET A 1 -10.73 27.81 -17.63
CA MET A 1 -10.83 28.91 -16.64
C MET A 1 -9.52 28.96 -15.84
N PRO A 2 -8.96 30.13 -15.53
CA PRO A 2 -7.85 30.22 -14.59
C PRO A 2 -8.28 29.77 -13.17
N PRO A 3 -7.37 29.26 -12.33
CA PRO A 3 -7.68 28.85 -10.96
C PRO A 3 -8.20 30.04 -10.12
N CYS A 4 -9.23 29.80 -9.30
CA CYS A 4 -9.72 30.79 -8.34
C CYS A 4 -8.74 30.99 -7.16
N ASP A 5 -8.03 29.94 -6.76
CA ASP A 5 -6.99 29.98 -5.72
C ASP A 5 -5.87 28.97 -6.06
N TYR A 6 -4.62 29.41 -5.94
CA TYR A 6 -3.42 28.59 -6.17
C TYR A 6 -2.98 27.83 -4.92
N ARG A 7 -3.49 28.21 -3.75
CA ARG A 7 -3.11 27.65 -2.44
C ARG A 7 -1.59 27.66 -2.23
N THR A 8 -0.91 28.74 -2.66
CA THR A 8 0.56 28.82 -2.74
C THR A 8 1.27 28.46 -1.43
N ARG A 9 0.67 28.77 -0.27
CA ARG A 9 1.20 28.39 1.04
C ARG A 9 1.40 26.87 1.20
N TRP A 10 0.58 26.06 0.55
CA TRP A 10 0.67 24.60 0.60
C TRP A 10 1.29 24.03 -0.68
N SER A 11 0.88 24.52 -1.85
CA SER A 11 1.30 23.95 -3.14
C SER A 11 2.69 24.41 -3.61
N GLY A 12 3.16 25.56 -3.13
CA GLY A 12 4.32 26.24 -3.72
C GLY A 12 4.08 26.85 -5.11
N ILE A 13 2.89 26.65 -5.69
CA ILE A 13 2.55 27.06 -7.05
C ILE A 13 2.10 28.52 -7.08
N ARG A 14 2.60 29.27 -8.06
CA ARG A 14 2.24 30.65 -8.37
C ARG A 14 1.68 30.74 -9.78
N ARG A 15 0.99 31.84 -10.09
CA ARG A 15 0.44 32.11 -11.43
C ARG A 15 1.46 31.95 -12.55
N ARG A 16 2.71 32.38 -12.32
CA ARG A 16 3.79 32.28 -13.31
C ARG A 16 4.20 30.84 -13.63
N ASP A 17 4.06 29.93 -12.67
CA ASP A 17 4.45 28.53 -12.84
C ASP A 17 3.46 27.77 -13.74
N LEU A 18 2.25 28.35 -13.93
CA LEU A 18 1.25 27.83 -14.87
C LEU A 18 1.38 28.41 -16.28
N ILE A 19 2.24 29.41 -16.50
CA ILE A 19 2.48 29.95 -17.84
C ILE A 19 3.24 28.88 -18.63
N ASN A 20 2.62 28.37 -19.70
CA ASN A 20 3.15 27.26 -20.52
C ASN A 20 3.34 25.94 -19.75
N ALA A 21 2.64 25.74 -18.63
CA ALA A 21 2.66 24.48 -17.93
C ALA A 21 2.07 23.35 -18.79
N MET A 22 2.51 22.12 -18.50
CA MET A 22 1.99 20.92 -19.15
C MET A 22 0.46 20.82 -18.97
N PRO A 23 -0.31 20.56 -20.05
CA PRO A 23 -1.74 20.32 -19.93
C PRO A 23 -2.02 19.14 -19.00
N PHE A 24 -3.04 19.27 -18.15
CA PHE A 24 -3.39 18.24 -17.16
C PHE A 24 -3.57 16.84 -17.76
N THR A 25 -4.23 16.73 -18.92
CA THR A 25 -4.42 15.44 -19.61
C THR A 25 -3.10 14.76 -19.94
N LYS A 26 -2.11 15.52 -20.42
CA LYS A 26 -0.78 14.99 -20.75
C LYS A 26 -0.05 14.56 -19.48
N ALA A 27 -0.04 15.41 -18.45
CA ALA A 27 0.57 15.08 -17.16
C ALA A 27 -0.06 13.83 -16.54
N LYS A 28 -1.39 13.71 -16.58
CA LYS A 28 -2.12 12.54 -16.12
C LYS A 28 -1.70 11.27 -16.86
N MET A 29 -1.60 11.31 -18.19
CA MET A 29 -1.16 10.15 -18.97
C MET A 29 0.27 9.72 -18.61
N GLU A 30 1.19 10.67 -18.45
CA GLU A 30 2.56 10.38 -18.03
C GLU A 30 2.61 9.75 -16.64
N ILE A 31 1.88 10.31 -15.66
CA ILE A 31 1.78 9.77 -14.30
C ILE A 31 1.25 8.33 -14.31
N LEU A 32 0.14 8.09 -15.02
CA LEU A 32 -0.48 6.77 -15.08
C LEU A 32 0.44 5.73 -15.74
N SER A 33 1.18 6.13 -16.78
CA SER A 33 2.19 5.27 -17.40
C SER A 33 3.31 4.92 -16.42
N LEU A 34 3.76 5.88 -15.61
CA LEU A 34 4.85 5.68 -14.65
C LEU A 34 4.48 4.74 -13.51
N ILE A 35 3.25 4.81 -12.99
CA ILE A 35 2.82 4.03 -11.81
C ILE A 35 2.20 2.67 -12.15
N LYS A 36 1.90 2.41 -13.42
CA LYS A 36 1.26 1.16 -13.84
C LYS A 36 2.12 -0.05 -13.44
N GLY A 37 1.53 -0.96 -12.67
CA GLY A 37 2.17 -2.21 -12.24
C GLY A 37 3.32 -2.03 -11.23
N LYS A 38 3.43 -0.86 -10.60
CA LYS A 38 4.47 -0.58 -9.60
C LYS A 38 3.83 -0.36 -8.24
N VAL A 39 4.60 -0.62 -7.18
CA VAL A 39 4.23 -0.20 -5.83
C VAL A 39 4.37 1.32 -5.74
N VAL A 40 3.32 1.99 -5.26
CA VAL A 40 3.29 3.44 -5.06
C VAL A 40 3.24 3.74 -3.56
N VAL A 41 4.29 4.40 -3.09
CA VAL A 41 4.43 4.87 -1.71
C VAL A 41 4.02 6.34 -1.64
N GLY A 42 3.19 6.70 -0.66
CA GLY A 42 2.75 8.07 -0.46
C GLY A 42 2.31 8.35 0.98
N HIS A 43 1.91 9.59 1.23
CA HIS A 43 1.40 10.04 2.52
C HIS A 43 0.02 10.68 2.32
N ALA A 44 -1.03 10.01 2.80
CA ALA A 44 -2.42 10.33 2.50
C ALA A 44 -2.72 10.31 0.98
N ILE A 45 -2.11 9.35 0.28
CA ILE A 45 -2.05 9.26 -1.19
C ILE A 45 -3.40 9.12 -1.88
N HIS A 46 -4.42 8.67 -1.13
CA HIS A 46 -5.80 8.61 -1.60
C HIS A 46 -6.31 9.98 -2.09
N ASN A 47 -5.80 11.10 -1.53
CA ASN A 47 -6.15 12.44 -1.98
C ASN A 47 -5.61 12.72 -3.40
N ASP A 48 -4.37 12.33 -3.66
CA ASP A 48 -3.73 12.50 -4.98
C ASP A 48 -4.44 11.66 -6.05
N PHE A 49 -4.71 10.40 -5.73
CA PHE A 49 -5.46 9.49 -6.60
C PHE A 49 -6.86 10.00 -6.93
N LYS A 50 -7.55 10.61 -5.97
CA LYS A 50 -8.85 11.24 -6.18
C LYS A 50 -8.77 12.41 -7.17
N VAL A 51 -7.75 13.26 -7.08
CA VAL A 51 -7.55 14.39 -8.01
C VAL A 51 -7.20 13.89 -9.41
N ILE A 52 -6.38 12.84 -9.52
CA ILE A 52 -6.04 12.22 -10.80
C ILE A 52 -7.27 11.50 -11.39
N GLY A 53 -8.20 11.04 -10.56
CA GLY A 53 -9.33 10.20 -10.97
C GLY A 53 -8.86 8.81 -11.37
N TYR A 54 -8.03 8.19 -10.52
CA TYR A 54 -7.46 6.86 -10.73
C TYR A 54 -7.52 6.07 -9.42
N CYS A 55 -7.81 4.78 -9.51
CA CYS A 55 -7.78 3.87 -8.36
C CYS A 55 -6.58 2.93 -8.54
N HIS A 56 -5.56 3.10 -7.69
CA HIS A 56 -4.42 2.19 -7.67
C HIS A 56 -4.78 0.93 -6.85
N PRO A 57 -4.31 -0.27 -7.23
CA PRO A 57 -4.59 -1.48 -6.48
C PRO A 57 -4.11 -1.36 -5.02
N PRO A 58 -4.95 -1.71 -4.02
CA PRO A 58 -4.57 -1.64 -2.60
C PRO A 58 -3.29 -2.42 -2.28
N GLU A 59 -3.09 -3.57 -2.94
CA GLU A 59 -1.92 -4.44 -2.85
C GLU A 59 -0.60 -3.79 -3.28
N LEU A 60 -0.67 -2.78 -4.14
CA LEU A 60 0.46 -2.01 -4.63
C LEU A 60 0.52 -0.61 -4.01
N THR A 61 -0.38 -0.28 -3.08
CA THR A 61 -0.39 1.03 -2.42
C THR A 61 0.24 0.94 -1.03
N ARG A 62 1.13 1.89 -0.71
CA ARG A 62 1.72 2.04 0.63
C ARG A 62 1.47 3.46 1.14
N ASP A 63 0.44 3.62 1.98
CA ASP A 63 0.09 4.91 2.59
C ASP A 63 0.70 5.04 3.99
N THR A 64 1.78 5.81 4.10
CA THR A 64 2.53 6.04 5.34
C THR A 64 1.75 6.84 6.39
N SER A 65 0.63 7.49 6.03
CA SER A 65 -0.14 8.30 6.99
C SER A 65 -0.96 7.46 7.97
N ARG A 66 -1.28 6.20 7.61
CA ARG A 66 -2.21 5.33 8.34
C ARG A 66 -1.55 4.10 8.96
N ILE A 67 -0.22 3.99 8.87
CA ILE A 67 0.47 2.77 9.32
C ILE A 67 0.76 2.83 10.84
N PRO A 68 0.33 1.82 11.61
CA PRO A 68 0.61 1.76 13.04
C PRO A 68 2.09 1.70 13.39
N LEU A 69 2.92 1.04 12.56
CA LEU A 69 4.36 0.89 12.80
C LEU A 69 5.07 2.24 12.93
N LEU A 70 4.78 3.20 12.04
CA LEU A 70 5.39 4.54 12.11
C LEU A 70 4.92 5.31 13.34
N ASN A 71 3.66 5.16 13.75
CA ASN A 71 3.17 5.78 14.97
C ASN A 71 3.86 5.22 16.21
N GLN A 72 4.04 3.90 16.29
CA GLN A 72 4.77 3.26 17.39
C GLN A 72 6.21 3.75 17.48
N MET A 73 6.92 3.81 16.35
CA MET A 73 8.29 4.33 16.31
C MET A 73 8.38 5.82 16.67
N ALA A 74 7.36 6.60 16.32
CA ALA A 74 7.27 8.01 16.68
C ALA A 74 6.82 8.27 18.14
N GLY A 75 6.51 7.21 18.92
CA GLY A 75 5.97 7.34 20.27
C GLY A 75 4.55 7.92 20.31
N ILE A 76 3.78 7.76 19.23
CA ILE A 76 2.43 8.29 19.09
C ILE A 76 1.42 7.19 19.42
N GLU A 77 0.58 7.45 20.41
CA GLU A 77 -0.42 6.48 20.85
C GLU A 77 -1.60 6.36 19.89
N GLY A 78 -1.95 5.11 19.59
CA GLY A 78 -3.13 4.71 18.83
C GLY A 78 -2.95 4.71 17.31
N ASN A 79 -4.01 4.30 16.62
CA ASN A 79 -4.05 4.23 15.16
C ASN A 79 -4.58 5.54 14.56
N LYS A 80 -3.88 6.65 14.82
CA LYS A 80 -4.23 7.98 14.31
C LYS A 80 -3.53 8.26 12.99
N CYS A 81 -4.18 9.03 12.13
CA CYS A 81 -3.52 9.58 10.94
C CYS A 81 -2.58 10.70 11.39
N THR A 82 -1.27 10.47 11.28
CA THR A 82 -0.25 11.43 11.72
C THR A 82 0.27 12.22 10.52
N SER A 83 0.51 13.52 10.69
CA SER A 83 1.07 14.35 9.62
C SER A 83 2.50 13.95 9.25
N LEU A 84 2.86 14.09 7.98
CA LEU A 84 4.21 13.83 7.48
C LEU A 84 5.25 14.59 8.31
N LYS A 85 5.00 15.88 8.57
CA LYS A 85 5.88 16.74 9.36
C LYS A 85 6.14 16.18 10.76
N THR A 86 5.08 15.72 11.43
CA THR A 86 5.19 15.14 12.78
C THR A 86 6.00 13.84 12.75
N LEU A 87 5.73 12.93 11.81
CA LEU A 87 6.45 11.66 11.69
C LEU A 87 7.93 11.89 11.36
N THR A 88 8.22 12.74 10.37
CA THR A 88 9.60 13.05 9.98
C THR A 88 10.37 13.71 11.13
N LYS A 89 9.72 14.59 11.90
CA LYS A 89 10.34 15.21 13.06
C LYS A 89 10.59 14.20 14.19
N ALA A 90 9.63 13.32 14.48
CA ALA A 90 9.77 12.35 15.56
C ALA A 90 10.84 11.28 15.25
N ILE A 91 10.87 10.76 14.02
CA ILE A 91 11.74 9.64 13.65
C ILE A 91 13.14 10.10 13.22
N PHE A 92 13.24 11.21 12.46
CA PHE A 92 14.52 11.68 11.90
C PHE A 92 15.04 12.97 12.54
N ASN A 93 14.32 13.54 13.52
CA ASN A 93 14.61 14.86 14.10
C ASN A 93 14.75 16.00 13.06
N ARG A 94 14.14 15.83 11.88
CA ARG A 94 14.24 16.75 10.76
C ARG A 94 12.95 17.55 10.58
N ASP A 95 13.09 18.87 10.49
CA ASP A 95 11.98 19.74 10.13
C ASP A 95 11.86 19.84 8.61
N ILE A 96 10.67 19.56 8.10
CA ILE A 96 10.30 19.71 6.69
C ILE A 96 9.20 20.77 6.55
N GLN A 97 8.97 21.25 5.32
CA GLN A 97 7.91 22.22 5.01
C GLN A 97 8.06 23.53 5.82
N THR A 98 9.31 23.95 6.08
CA THR A 98 9.62 25.14 6.90
C THR A 98 9.66 26.44 6.10
N GLY A 99 9.66 26.35 4.76
CA GLY A 99 9.82 27.50 3.89
C GLY A 99 8.56 28.36 3.72
N ASN A 100 8.74 29.68 3.62
CA ASN A 100 7.66 30.65 3.39
C ASN A 100 7.14 30.65 1.93
N LYS A 101 7.73 29.84 1.04
CA LYS A 101 7.39 29.78 -0.39
C LYS A 101 6.37 28.70 -0.73
N GLY A 102 5.88 27.96 0.26
CA GLY A 102 5.05 26.77 0.08
C GLY A 102 5.86 25.48 0.21
N HIS A 103 5.17 24.34 0.16
CA HIS A 103 5.83 23.04 0.31
C HIS A 103 6.46 22.60 -1.01
N SER A 104 7.47 21.74 -0.93
CA SER A 104 8.07 21.11 -2.10
C SER A 104 7.56 19.69 -2.22
N SER A 105 6.91 19.35 -3.34
CA SER A 105 6.49 17.98 -3.63
C SER A 105 7.66 16.99 -3.64
N VAL A 106 8.85 17.45 -4.03
CA VAL A 106 10.07 16.64 -4.04
C VAL A 106 10.57 16.36 -2.62
N GLU A 107 10.52 17.35 -1.73
CA GLU A 107 10.85 17.19 -0.31
C GLU A 107 9.88 16.20 0.35
N ASP A 108 8.57 16.39 0.13
CA ASP A 108 7.52 15.55 0.70
C ASP A 108 7.63 14.10 0.21
N ALA A 109 7.87 13.87 -1.09
CA ALA A 109 8.06 12.54 -1.65
C ALA A 109 9.30 11.84 -1.08
N ARG A 110 10.41 12.56 -0.90
CA ARG A 110 11.62 12.00 -0.29
C ARG A 110 11.41 11.66 1.18
N ALA A 111 10.83 12.56 1.97
CA ALA A 111 10.53 12.30 3.37
C ALA A 111 9.59 11.11 3.55
N THR A 112 8.59 10.99 2.67
CA THR A 112 7.67 9.85 2.65
C THR A 112 8.38 8.53 2.34
N MET A 113 9.27 8.53 1.33
CA MET A 113 10.05 7.34 0.99
C MET A 113 11.00 6.95 2.11
N GLU A 114 11.67 7.91 2.75
CA GLU A 114 12.53 7.65 3.91
C GLU A 114 11.75 6.99 5.05
N LEU A 115 10.55 7.51 5.38
CA LEU A 115 9.67 6.89 6.38
C LEU A 115 9.32 5.45 6.01
N TYR A 116 8.93 5.21 4.76
CA TYR A 116 8.64 3.85 4.29
C TYR A 116 9.84 2.92 4.44
N LYS A 117 11.05 3.38 4.09
CA LYS A 117 12.28 2.58 4.22
C LYS A 117 12.61 2.15 5.64
N VAL A 118 12.21 2.93 6.65
CA VAL A 118 12.39 2.55 8.06
C VAL A 118 11.55 1.32 8.43
N VAL A 119 10.36 1.17 7.83
CA VAL A 119 9.41 0.08 8.14
C VAL A 119 9.27 -0.94 7.02
N GLU A 120 10.04 -0.81 5.94
CA GLU A 120 9.87 -1.58 4.69
C GLU A 120 9.86 -3.09 4.93
N HIS A 121 10.86 -3.60 5.65
CA HIS A 121 10.98 -5.04 5.90
C HIS A 121 9.78 -5.59 6.66
N GLU A 122 9.40 -4.94 7.76
CA GLU A 122 8.29 -5.40 8.59
C GLU A 122 6.95 -5.26 7.86
N TRP A 123 6.75 -4.15 7.14
CA TRP A 123 5.53 -3.91 6.37
C TRP A 123 5.34 -4.94 5.26
N GLU A 124 6.34 -5.15 4.41
CA GLU A 124 6.23 -6.11 3.30
C GLU A 124 6.10 -7.55 3.81
N THR A 125 6.74 -7.88 4.94
CA THR A 125 6.54 -9.19 5.61
C THR A 125 5.10 -9.36 6.07
N GLN A 126 4.54 -8.38 6.76
CA GLN A 126 3.14 -8.43 7.24
C GLN A 126 2.15 -8.56 6.08
N LEU A 127 2.40 -7.84 4.99
CA LEU A 127 1.57 -7.97 3.78
C LEU A 127 1.71 -9.35 3.17
N ALA A 128 2.93 -9.87 2.95
CA ALA A 128 3.13 -11.20 2.39
C ALA A 128 2.44 -12.29 3.22
N LEU A 129 2.52 -12.21 4.56
CA LEU A 129 1.81 -13.12 5.46
C LEU A 129 0.29 -12.97 5.31
N GLN A 130 -0.22 -11.75 5.24
CA GLN A 130 -1.65 -11.49 5.02
C GLN A 130 -2.13 -12.07 3.68
N TRP A 131 -1.35 -11.95 2.61
CA TRP A 131 -1.62 -12.55 1.31
C TRP A 131 -1.68 -14.08 1.40
N LEU A 132 -0.68 -14.70 2.02
CA LEU A 132 -0.65 -16.16 2.19
C LEU A 132 -1.85 -16.67 2.98
N LEU A 133 -2.22 -15.98 4.06
CA LEU A 133 -3.39 -16.31 4.88
C LEU A 133 -4.70 -16.17 4.08
N TRP A 134 -4.82 -15.15 3.24
CA TRP A 134 -5.98 -14.96 2.39
C TRP A 134 -6.09 -16.07 1.33
N SER A 135 -5.01 -16.36 0.61
CA SER A 135 -4.99 -17.43 -0.40
C SER A 135 -5.30 -18.82 0.16
N CYS A 136 -4.83 -19.11 1.38
CA CYS A 136 -5.15 -20.35 2.07
C CYS A 136 -6.63 -20.42 2.48
N ARG A 137 -7.21 -19.30 2.92
CA ARG A 137 -8.64 -19.22 3.28
C ARG A 137 -9.55 -19.47 2.09
N ASP A 138 -9.27 -18.87 0.94
CA ASP A 138 -10.06 -19.08 -0.28
C ASP A 138 -9.98 -20.54 -0.76
N SER A 139 -8.80 -21.17 -0.65
CA SER A 139 -8.60 -22.59 -0.98
C SER A 139 -9.44 -23.54 -0.11
N VAL A 140 -9.68 -23.19 1.17
CA VAL A 140 -10.54 -23.96 2.08
C VAL A 140 -12.03 -23.78 1.74
N GLN A 141 -12.43 -22.61 1.25
CA GLN A 141 -13.80 -22.35 0.84
C GLN A 141 -14.16 -23.11 -0.45
N ASP A 142 -13.23 -23.18 -1.42
CA ASP A 142 -13.42 -23.89 -2.68
C ASP A 142 -13.40 -25.43 -2.51
N TYR A 143 -12.68 -25.93 -1.50
CA TYR A 143 -12.77 -27.33 -1.09
C TYR A 143 -14.15 -27.68 -0.51
N LYS A 144 -14.82 -26.74 0.17
CA LYS A 144 -16.16 -26.97 0.75
C LYS A 144 -17.30 -26.85 -0.27
N SER A 145 -17.16 -26.01 -1.29
CA SER A 145 -18.14 -25.92 -2.40
C SER A 145 -18.09 -27.14 -3.34
N SER A 146 -16.97 -27.86 -3.38
CA SER A 146 -16.81 -29.10 -4.16
C SER A 146 -17.41 -30.35 -3.48
N PHE A 147 -17.73 -30.29 -2.19
CA PHE A 147 -18.41 -31.38 -1.46
C PHE A 147 -19.78 -30.92 -0.98
N ASN A 148 -20.78 -31.03 -1.85
CA ASN A 148 -22.18 -31.03 -1.43
C ASN A 148 -22.50 -32.41 -0.82
N CYS A 149 -21.99 -32.68 0.39
CA CYS A 149 -22.41 -33.82 1.19
C CYS A 149 -23.21 -33.31 2.38
N SER A 150 -24.53 -33.31 2.21
CA SER A 150 -25.48 -33.07 3.29
C SER A 150 -25.50 -34.27 4.24
N SER A 151 -24.57 -34.32 5.18
CA SER A 151 -24.82 -34.93 6.49
C SER A 151 -23.73 -34.56 7.49
N TYR A 152 -24.15 -33.88 8.54
CA TYR A 152 -23.33 -33.65 9.72
C TYR A 152 -23.03 -34.98 10.39
N THR A 153 -21.76 -35.37 10.50
CA THR A 153 -21.30 -36.25 11.57
C THR A 153 -19.89 -35.83 11.95
N LEU A 154 -19.73 -35.49 13.22
CA LEU A 154 -18.44 -35.23 13.85
C LEU A 154 -17.47 -36.39 13.56
N CYS A 155 -16.29 -36.08 13.05
CA CYS A 155 -15.13 -36.96 13.18
C CYS A 155 -14.08 -36.26 14.05
N GLN A 156 -14.15 -36.51 15.35
CA GLN A 156 -12.95 -36.54 16.18
C GLN A 156 -12.14 -37.79 15.79
N GLY A 157 -10.82 -37.66 15.67
CA GLY A 157 -9.92 -38.81 15.70
C GLY A 157 -9.06 -38.96 14.45
N PHE A 158 -7.75 -38.89 14.69
CA PHE A 158 -6.70 -39.51 13.87
C PHE A 158 -7.10 -40.92 13.43
N THR A 159 -6.90 -41.27 12.15
CA THR A 159 -6.39 -42.59 11.70
C THR A 159 -5.94 -42.49 10.24
N LEU A 160 -4.72 -42.96 9.96
CA LEU A 160 -4.17 -43.19 8.63
C LEU A 160 -5.02 -44.20 7.86
N CYS A 161 -5.35 -43.90 6.59
CA CYS A 161 -5.77 -44.92 5.63
C CYS A 161 -4.96 -44.80 4.34
N SER A 162 -4.02 -45.72 4.21
CA SER A 162 -3.48 -46.24 2.95
C SER A 162 -4.59 -46.90 2.13
N ASN A 163 -4.74 -46.52 0.86
CA ASN A 163 -4.69 -47.41 -0.31
C ASN A 163 -5.18 -46.72 -1.60
N GLY A 164 -4.30 -46.76 -2.60
CA GLY A 164 -4.52 -46.74 -4.05
C GLY A 164 -5.83 -46.21 -4.62
N ALA A 165 -5.76 -44.99 -5.17
CA ALA A 165 -6.44 -44.66 -6.42
C ALA A 165 -5.54 -43.71 -7.22
N HIS A 166 -5.19 -44.14 -8.44
CA HIS A 166 -4.50 -43.34 -9.43
C HIS A 166 -5.31 -42.06 -9.71
N ALA A 167 -4.85 -40.93 -9.20
CA ALA A 167 -5.28 -39.61 -9.66
C ALA A 167 -4.03 -38.90 -10.17
N THR A 168 -3.87 -38.91 -11.49
CA THR A 168 -2.90 -38.07 -12.19
C THR A 168 -3.38 -36.62 -12.11
N TRP A 169 -2.82 -35.86 -11.16
CA TRP A 169 -2.78 -34.41 -11.20
C TRP A 169 -1.32 -33.99 -11.18
N GLY A 170 -0.78 -33.81 -12.38
CA GLY A 170 0.49 -33.14 -12.57
C GLY A 170 0.32 -31.64 -12.27
N GLN A 171 1.25 -31.14 -11.46
CA GLN A 171 1.79 -29.77 -11.46
C GLN A 171 0.79 -28.65 -11.11
N SER A 172 0.90 -27.89 -10.01
CA SER A 172 2.11 -27.45 -9.32
C SER A 172 1.79 -27.00 -7.88
N CYS A 173 2.08 -27.83 -6.89
CA CYS A 173 2.40 -27.34 -5.55
C CYS A 173 3.86 -26.86 -5.58
N LEU A 174 4.09 -25.64 -6.05
CA LEU A 174 5.33 -24.93 -5.74
C LEU A 174 5.05 -24.08 -4.50
N CYS A 175 5.19 -24.71 -3.34
CA CYS A 175 5.67 -24.01 -2.15
C CYS A 175 7.03 -23.43 -2.53
N TRP A 176 7.05 -22.18 -3.02
CA TRP A 176 8.29 -21.44 -3.12
C TRP A 176 8.80 -21.18 -1.70
N ASN A 177 9.86 -21.93 -1.35
CA ASN A 177 10.96 -21.62 -0.44
C ASN A 177 10.70 -20.45 0.53
N ILE A 178 10.53 -20.73 1.82
CA ILE A 178 11.65 -20.72 2.78
C ILE A 178 12.60 -19.55 2.52
N ILE A 179 12.38 -18.49 3.29
CA ILE A 179 13.37 -17.50 3.67
C ILE A 179 14.49 -18.25 4.41
N MET A 180 15.68 -18.26 3.80
CA MET A 180 16.99 -18.46 4.42
C MET A 180 17.86 -17.30 3.94
#